data_AF-A0A024K3J1-F1
#
_entry.id   AF-A0A024K3J1-F1
#
_cell.length_a   1.000
_cell.length_b   1.000
_cell.length_c   1.000
_cell.angle_alpha   90.00
_cell.angle_beta   90.00
_cell.angle_gamma   90.00
#
_symmetry.space_group_name_H-M   'P 1'
#
loop_
_entity.id
_entity.type
_entity.pdbx_description
1 polymer ?
#
loop_
_entity_poly.entity_id
_entity_poly.type
_entity_poly.pdbx_seq_one_letter_code
_entity_poly.pdbx_strand_id
1 'polypeptide(L)'
;MSSVVRTNASLIWFLLCALTVVSWALGTNHGFGAGHHLSASLAIFAVAIFKIRLVGLYFMELKMAPRVLRGLFEGYCVGLFGLLTAMFVFA
;
A
#
# COMPACT_ATOMS: atom_id res chain seq x y z
N MET A 1 3.64 29.15 12.24
CA MET A 1 4.22 27.84 11.88
C MET A 1 3.12 26.81 11.59
N SER A 2 2.10 27.18 10.80
CA SER A 2 0.87 26.40 10.54
C SER A 2 0.66 26.13 9.03
N SER A 3 1.71 26.36 8.23
CA SER A 3 1.72 26.11 6.79
C SER A 3 2.32 24.74 6.41
N VAL A 4 3.27 24.22 7.18
CA VAL A 4 3.95 22.93 6.89
C VAL A 4 3.02 21.73 7.05
N VAL A 5 2.03 21.81 7.95
CA VAL A 5 1.10 20.71 8.26
C VAL A 5 0.10 20.46 7.11
N ARG A 6 -0.06 21.40 6.17
CA ARG A 6 -1.13 21.40 5.16
C ARG A 6 -0.64 21.21 3.73
N THR A 7 0.45 20.49 3.54
CA THR A 7 0.91 20.10 2.20
C THR A 7 0.33 18.72 1.88
N ASN A 8 -0.02 18.43 0.63
CA ASN A 8 -0.52 17.10 0.25
C ASN A 8 0.41 15.97 0.74
N ALA A 9 1.73 16.20 0.69
CA ALA A 9 2.74 15.26 1.17
C ALA A 9 2.65 14.95 2.68
N SER A 10 2.36 15.93 3.55
CA SER A 10 2.26 15.69 5.00
C SER A 10 1.02 14.88 5.35
N LEU A 11 -0.10 15.11 4.66
CA LEU A 11 -1.32 14.33 4.84
C LEU A 11 -1.11 12.86 4.45
N ILE A 12 -0.39 12.65 3.34
CA ILE A 12 -0.11 11.30 2.83
C ILE A 12 0.92 10.60 3.71
N TRP A 13 1.89 11.33 4.25
CA TRP A 13 2.79 10.80 5.27
C TRP A 13 2.01 10.28 6.48
N PHE A 14 1.07 11.07 7.02
CA PHE A 14 0.21 10.64 8.13
C PHE A 14 -0.63 9.40 7.76
N LEU A 15 -1.17 9.36 6.54
CA LEU A 15 -1.89 8.20 6.03
C LEU A 15 -0.99 6.95 5.96
N LEU A 16 0.25 7.09 5.50
CA LEU A 16 1.24 5.99 5.46
C LEU A 16 1.59 5.48 6.86
N CYS A 17 1.71 6.38 7.84
CA CYS A 17 1.89 6.02 9.25
C CYS A 17 0.67 5.23 9.77
N ALA A 18 -0.55 5.72 9.54
CA ALA A 18 -1.77 5.02 9.93
C ALA A 18 -1.87 3.63 9.29
N LEU A 19 -1.60 3.51 7.99
CA LEU A 19 -1.56 2.22 7.29
C LEU A 19 -0.52 1.26 7.87
N THR A 20 0.59 1.78 8.39
CA THR A 20 1.61 0.96 9.05
C THR A 20 1.11 0.42 10.38
N VAL A 21 0.41 1.24 11.18
CA VAL A 21 -0.24 0.79 12.41
C VAL A 21 -1.32 -0.24 12.13
N VAL A 22 -2.15 -0.03 11.09
CA VAL A 22 -3.17 -1.01 10.65
C VAL A 22 -2.52 -2.32 10.22
N SER A 23 -1.49 -2.27 9.37
CA SER A 23 -0.77 -3.47 8.92
C SER A 23 -0.11 -4.20 10.09
N TRP A 24 0.43 -3.47 11.07
CA TRP A 24 0.99 -4.04 12.29
C TRP A 24 -0.11 -4.71 13.13
N ALA A 25 -1.26 -4.06 13.32
CA ALA A 25 -2.39 -4.61 14.07
C ALA A 25 -2.99 -5.87 13.41
N LEU A 26 -3.04 -5.91 12.07
CA LEU A 26 -3.41 -7.09 11.30
C LEU A 26 -2.36 -8.21 11.43
N GLY A 27 -1.08 -7.84 11.46
CA GLY A 27 0.04 -8.76 11.68
C GLY A 27 0.07 -9.37 13.08
N THR A 28 -0.20 -8.58 14.13
CA THR A 28 -0.17 -9.03 15.52
C THR A 28 -1.43 -9.79 15.94
N ASN A 29 -2.59 -9.50 15.34
CA ASN A 29 -3.84 -10.26 15.55
C ASN A 29 -3.95 -11.53 14.69
N HIS A 30 -2.84 -12.20 14.35
CA HIS A 30 -2.86 -13.59 13.86
C HIS A 30 -3.34 -14.61 14.93
N GLY A 31 -4.24 -14.19 15.82
CA GLY A 31 -4.99 -14.98 16.80
C GLY A 31 -6.46 -15.19 16.44
N PHE A 32 -6.89 -14.95 15.20
CA PHE A 32 -8.21 -15.40 14.72
C PHE A 32 -8.09 -16.81 14.14
N GLY A 33 -8.49 -17.80 14.96
CA GLY A 33 -8.18 -19.21 14.81
C GLY A 33 -8.33 -19.82 13.41
N ALA A 34 -7.36 -20.66 13.06
CA ALA A 34 -7.30 -21.76 12.09
C ALA A 34 -7.93 -21.63 10.67
N GLY A 35 -8.67 -20.57 10.33
CA GLY A 35 -9.45 -20.48 9.09
C GLY A 35 -9.39 -19.14 8.34
N HIS A 36 -8.88 -18.05 8.95
CA HIS A 36 -8.89 -16.70 8.36
C HIS A 36 -7.52 -16.16 7.93
N HIS A 37 -6.48 -17.01 7.92
CA HIS A 37 -5.12 -16.62 7.51
C HIS A 37 -5.06 -16.07 6.09
N LEU A 38 -5.91 -16.57 5.19
CA LEU A 38 -5.94 -16.11 3.81
C LEU A 38 -6.39 -14.65 3.69
N SER A 39 -7.48 -14.29 4.37
CA SER A 39 -8.01 -12.92 4.36
C SER A 39 -7.03 -11.91 4.98
N ALA A 40 -6.31 -12.30 6.04
CA ALA A 40 -5.33 -11.43 6.68
C ALA A 40 -4.14 -11.15 5.76
N SER A 41 -3.58 -12.17 5.11
CA SER A 41 -2.47 -12.01 4.15
C SER A 41 -2.86 -11.16 2.94
N LEU A 42 -4.04 -11.39 2.37
CA LEU A 42 -4.54 -10.58 1.25
C LEU A 42 -4.74 -9.11 1.64
N ALA A 43 -5.24 -8.85 2.86
CA ALA A 43 -5.36 -7.50 3.38
C ALA A 43 -4.00 -6.83 3.55
N ILE A 44 -2.99 -7.55 4.05
CA ILE A 44 -1.62 -7.04 4.18
C ILE A 44 -1.03 -6.70 2.80
N PHE A 45 -1.21 -7.56 1.80
CA PHE A 45 -0.76 -7.27 0.43
C PHE A 45 -1.45 -6.05 -0.16
N ALA A 46 -2.76 -5.91 0.03
CA ALA A 46 -3.50 -4.75 -0.44
C ALA A 46 -2.99 -3.45 0.21
N VAL A 47 -2.77 -3.47 1.53
CA VAL A 47 -2.20 -2.33 2.27
C VAL A 47 -0.79 -2.01 1.78
N ALA A 48 0.06 -3.02 1.55
CA ALA A 48 1.42 -2.82 1.08
C ALA A 48 1.47 -2.17 -0.31
N ILE A 49 0.68 -2.67 -1.27
CA ILE A 49 0.61 -2.11 -2.64
C ILE A 49 0.00 -0.70 -2.62
N PHE A 50 -1.00 -0.47 -1.78
CA PHE A 50 -1.57 0.86 -1.60
C PHE A 50 -0.54 1.87 -1.08
N LYS A 51 0.29 1.47 -0.11
CA LYS A 51 1.42 2.29 0.37
C LYS A 51 2.41 2.60 -0.76
N ILE A 52 2.81 1.59 -1.55
CA ILE A 52 3.72 1.79 -2.69
C ILE A 52 3.13 2.82 -3.67
N ARG A 53 1.85 2.70 -4.01
CA ARG A 53 1.17 3.63 -4.91
C ARG A 53 1.17 5.06 -4.38
N LEU A 54 0.90 5.25 -3.08
CA LEU A 54 0.92 6.57 -2.44
C LEU A 54 2.33 7.18 -2.46
N VAL A 55 3.37 6.40 -2.17
CA VAL A 55 4.76 6.85 -2.23
C VAL A 55 5.13 7.26 -3.66
N GLY A 56 4.85 6.42 -4.65
CA GLY A 56 5.15 6.73 -6.05
C GLY A 56 4.46 8.00 -6.55
N LEU A 57 3.15 8.13 -6.31
CA LEU A 57 2.40 9.28 -6.81
C LEU A 57 2.79 10.61 -6.16
N TYR A 58 3.10 10.61 -4.86
CA TYR A 58 3.20 11.86 -4.09
C TYR A 58 4.57 12.16 -3.50
N PHE A 59 5.46 11.18 -3.35
CA PHE A 59 6.84 11.40 -2.92
C PHE A 59 7.84 11.30 -4.07
N MET A 60 7.54 10.48 -5.09
CA MET A 60 8.36 10.42 -6.32
C MET A 60 7.80 11.32 -7.44
N GLU A 61 6.78 12.13 -7.13
CA GLU A 61 6.09 13.04 -8.04
C GLU A 61 5.54 12.40 -9.34
N LEU A 62 5.30 11.08 -9.36
CA LEU A 62 4.72 10.41 -10.54
C LEU A 62 3.30 10.90 -10.87
N LYS A 63 2.64 11.62 -9.96
CA LYS A 63 1.36 12.29 -10.25
C LYS A 63 1.48 13.31 -11.40
N MET A 64 2.60 14.03 -11.48
CA MET A 64 2.85 15.05 -12.50
C MET A 64 3.71 14.53 -13.66
N ALA A 65 4.21 13.30 -13.56
CA ALA A 65 5.03 12.67 -14.59
C ALA A 65 4.23 12.33 -15.87
N PRO A 66 4.91 12.12 -17.01
CA PRO A 66 4.28 11.71 -18.25
C PRO A 66 3.39 10.47 -18.06
N ARG A 67 2.22 10.46 -18.72
CA ARG A 67 1.19 9.42 -18.53
C ARG A 67 1.71 8.00 -18.76
N VAL A 68 2.68 7.83 -19.65
CA VAL A 68 3.33 6.54 -19.93
C VAL A 68 4.05 6.00 -18.70
N LEU A 69 4.85 6.84 -18.04
CA LEU A 69 5.63 6.44 -16.87
C LEU A 69 4.71 6.10 -15.68
N ARG A 70 3.66 6.90 -15.52
CA ARG A 70 2.62 6.63 -14.53
C ARG A 70 1.86 5.33 -14.83
N GLY A 71 1.52 5.08 -16.10
CA GLY A 71 0.87 3.85 -16.53
C GLY A 71 1.74 2.61 -16.26
N LEU A 72 3.04 2.70 -16.53
CA LEU A 72 3.98 1.61 -16.25
C LEU A 72 4.09 1.32 -14.74
N PHE A 73 4.13 2.37 -13.91
CA PHE A 73 4.16 2.22 -12.45
C PHE A 73 2.86 1.67 -11.88
N GLU A 74 1.70 2.15 -12.33
CA GLU A 74 0.40 1.62 -11.91
C GLU A 74 0.24 0.17 -12.38
N GLY A 75 0.70 -0.16 -13.60
CA GLY A 75 0.77 -1.52 -14.12
C GLY A 75 1.68 -2.42 -13.28
N TYR A 76 2.85 -1.94 -12.86
CA TYR A 76 3.74 -2.65 -11.94
C TYR A 76 3.05 -2.92 -10.60
N CYS A 77 2.34 -1.95 -10.02
CA CYS A 77 1.62 -2.14 -8.76
C CYS A 77 0.53 -3.22 -8.88
N VAL A 78 -0.26 -3.20 -9.95
CA VAL A 78 -1.30 -4.21 -10.21
C VAL A 78 -0.69 -5.58 -10.47
N GLY A 79 0.38 -5.64 -11.28
CA GLY A 79 1.11 -6.87 -11.56
C GLY A 79 1.72 -7.49 -10.31
N LEU A 80 2.35 -6.68 -9.45
CA LEU A 80 2.92 -7.14 -8.19
C LEU A 80 1.84 -7.65 -7.22
N PHE A 81 0.69 -6.95 -7.12
CA PHE A 81 -0.43 -7.41 -6.30
C PHE A 81 -0.97 -8.76 -6.79
N GLY A 82 -1.20 -8.88 -8.10
CA GLY A 82 -1.67 -10.12 -8.71
C GLY A 82 -0.68 -11.26 -8.53
N LEU A 83 0.61 -11.00 -8.72
CA LEU A 83 1.67 -11.99 -8.55
C LEU A 83 1.73 -12.49 -7.10
N LEU A 84 1.80 -11.58 -6.11
CA LEU A 84 1.85 -11.96 -4.69
C LEU A 84 0.60 -12.73 -4.26
N THR A 85 -0.57 -12.28 -4.71
CA THR A 85 -1.85 -12.96 -4.45
C THR A 85 -1.87 -14.35 -5.06
N ALA A 86 -1.48 -14.49 -6.33
CA ALA A 86 -1.42 -15.77 -7.01
C ALA A 86 -0.43 -16.72 -6.32
N MET A 87 0.79 -16.25 -6.05
CA MET A 87 1.77 -17.06 -5.34
C MET A 87 1.26 -17.51 -3.98
N PHE A 88 0.57 -16.67 -3.22
CA PHE A 88 0.06 -17.04 -1.90
C PHE A 88 -1.16 -17.97 -1.95
N VAL A 89 -2.00 -17.88 -2.98
CA VAL A 89 -3.21 -18.71 -3.14
C VAL A 89 -2.89 -20.07 -3.78
N PHE A 90 -1.90 -20.12 -4.67
CA PHE A 90 -1.53 -21.33 -5.42
C PHE A 90 -0.28 -22.05 -4.89
N ALA A 91 0.44 -21.49 -3.91
CA ALA A 91 1.51 -22.20 -3.19
C ALA A 91 0.96 -23.06 -2.07
#